data_AF-A0A5J6MK63-F1
#
_entry.id   AF-A0A5J6MK63-F1
#
_cell.length_a   1.000
_cell.length_b   1.000
_cell.length_c   1.000
_cell.angle_alpha   90.00
_cell.angle_beta   90.00
_cell.angle_gamma   90.00
#
_symmetry.space_group_name_H-M   'P 1'
#
loop_
_entity.id
_entity.type
_entity.pdbx_description
1 polymer ?
#
loop_
_entity_poly.entity_id
_entity_poly.type
_entity_poly.pdbx_seq_one_letter_code
_entity_poly.pdbx_strand_id
1 'polypeptide(L)' 'MIELMIDQWNLPDGSVRYLWSVWRSGKRIGLGEGAPTSEDAETAGRLWCQTNLAQAPDRVTRL' A
#
# COMPACT_ATOMS: atom_id res chain seq x y z
N MET A 1 -10.99 -10.06 -6.01
CA MET A 1 -10.63 -9.35 -4.78
C MET A 1 -9.24 -8.77 -4.93
N ILE A 2 -9.11 -7.46 -4.77
CA ILE A 2 -7.88 -6.68 -4.72
C ILE A 2 -7.70 -6.22 -3.29
N GLU A 3 -6.53 -6.49 -2.74
CA GLU A 3 -6.18 -6.16 -1.37
C GLU A 3 -5.04 -5.14 -1.39
N LEU A 4 -5.20 -4.05 -0.64
CA LEU A 4 -4.17 -3.07 -0.39
C LEU A 4 -3.63 -3.28 1.03
N MET A 5 -2.34 -3.53 1.15
CA MET A 5 -1.66 -3.70 2.42
C MET A 5 -0.78 -2.47 2.67
N ILE A 6 -0.83 -1.93 3.88
CA ILE A 6 -0.02 -0.82 4.35
C ILE A 6 0.88 -1.35 5.46
N ASP A 7 2.19 -1.42 5.19
CA ASP A 7 3.17 -2.00 6.10
C ASP A 7 3.98 -0.90 6.79
N GLN A 8 4.02 -0.90 8.13
CA GLN A 8 4.90 -0.02 8.88
C GLN A 8 6.33 -0.58 8.96
N TRP A 9 7.30 0.23 8.56
CA TRP A 9 8.72 -0.10 8.57
C TRP A 9 9.46 0.84 9.51
N ASN A 10 10.07 0.27 10.55
CA ASN A 10 10.98 0.99 11.44
C ASN A 10 12.38 0.96 10.84
N LEU A 11 12.92 2.13 10.53
CA LEU A 11 14.26 2.27 9.96
C LEU A 11 15.33 2.31 11.06
N PRO A 12 16.59 1.95 10.75
CA PRO A 12 17.68 1.94 11.74
C PRO A 12 17.99 3.30 12.37
N ASP A 13 17.62 4.39 11.70
CA ASP A 13 17.76 5.77 12.20
C ASP A 13 16.63 6.18 13.17
N GLY A 14 15.70 5.26 13.48
CA GLY A 14 14.56 5.49 14.34
C GLY A 14 13.37 6.15 13.63
N SER A 15 13.49 6.47 12.34
CA SER A 15 12.37 6.97 11.55
C SER A 15 11.41 5.83 11.16
N VAL A 16 10.16 6.20 10.87
CA VAL A 16 9.12 5.25 10.44
C VAL A 16 8.72 5.59 9.01
N ARG A 17 8.57 4.56 8.17
CA ARG A 17 8.04 4.67 6.82
C ARG A 17 6.91 3.69 6.63
N TYR A 18 5.92 4.06 5.83
CA TYR A 18 4.78 3.23 5.51
C TYR A 18 4.82 2.85 4.04
N LEU A 19 4.98 1.58 3.75
CA LEU A 19 4.94 1.07 2.39
C LEU A 19 3.52 0.63 2.06
N TRP A 20 3.18 0.67 0.78
CA TRP A 20 1.93 0.06 0.30
C TRP A 20 2.22 -1.03 -0.73
N SER A 21 1.45 -2.11 -0.67
CA SER A 21 1.49 -3.18 -1.67
C SER A 21 0.08 -3.60 -2.07
N VAL A 22 -0.10 -3.95 -3.35
CA VAL A 22 -1.39 -4.38 -3.91
C VAL A 22 -1.30 -5.84 -4.29
N TRP A 23 -2.29 -6.61 -3.85
CA TRP A 23 -2.38 -8.04 -4.04
C TRP A 23 -3.67 -8.42 -4.74
N ARG A 24 -3.61 -9.44 -5.60
CA ARG A 24 -4.77 -10.03 -6.27
C ARG A 24 -4.57 -11.53 -6.36
N SER A 25 -5.53 -12.29 -5.82
CA SER A 25 -5.48 -13.76 -5.82
C SER A 25 -4.17 -14.33 -5.22
N GLY A 26 -3.71 -13.77 -4.10
CA GLY A 26 -2.49 -14.19 -3.42
C GLY A 26 -1.17 -13.78 -4.11
N LYS A 27 -1.23 -13.04 -5.23
CA LYS A 27 -0.05 -12.53 -5.93
C LYS A 27 0.07 -11.02 -5.74
N ARG A 28 1.27 -10.54 -5.37
CA ARG A 28 1.58 -9.11 -5.38
C ARG A 28 1.68 -8.60 -6.81
N ILE A 29 0.91 -7.57 -7.12
CA ILE A 29 0.80 -6.95 -8.45
C ILE A 29 1.23 -5.48 -8.47
N GLY A 30 1.33 -4.85 -7.30
CA GLY A 30 1.81 -3.48 -7.15
C GLY A 30 2.58 -3.29 -5.85
N LEU A 31 3.54 -2.37 -5.85
CA LEU A 31 4.33 -1.97 -4.69
C LEU A 31 4.71 -0.51 -4.89
N GLY A 32 4.58 0.29 -3.82
CA GLY A 32 5.01 1.68 -3.81
C GLY A 32 6.24 1.94 -2.98
N GLU A 33 6.71 3.17 -3.08
CA GLU A 33 7.72 3.72 -2.19
C GLU A 33 7.15 3.99 -0.80
N GLY A 34 8.03 4.06 0.20
CA GLY A 34 7.64 4.34 1.58
C GLY A 34 7.21 5.80 1.74
N ALA A 35 6.07 6.02 2.37
CA ALA A 35 5.55 7.33 2.73
C ALA A 35 5.81 7.67 4.21
N PRO A 36 5.79 8.96 4.61
CA PRO A 36 5.94 9.35 6.01
C PRO A 36 4.77 8.93 6.90
N THR A 37 3.57 8.80 6.34
CA THR A 37 2.34 8.44 7.08
C THR A 37 1.62 7.26 6.44
N SER A 38 0.80 6.56 7.23
CA SER A 38 0.00 5.44 6.74
C SER A 38 -1.09 5.90 5.77
N GLU A 39 -1.61 7.11 5.97
CA GLU A 39 -2.64 7.76 5.16
C GLU A 39 -2.09 8.11 3.76
N ASP A 40 -0.86 8.60 3.69
CA ASP A 40 -0.19 8.88 2.41
C ASP A 40 0.06 7.59 1.63
N ALA A 41 0.51 6.53 2.32
CA ALA A 41 0.70 5.22 1.71
C ALA A 41 -0.63 4.64 1.19
N GLU A 42 -1.71 4.73 1.97
CA GLU A 42 -3.03 4.29 1.53
C GLU A 42 -3.54 5.09 0.33
N THR A 43 -3.38 6.42 0.36
CA THR A 43 -3.80 7.31 -0.73
C THR A 43 -3.05 6.96 -2.01
N ALA A 44 -1.73 6.77 -1.94
CA ALA A 44 -0.91 6.38 -3.08
C ALA A 44 -1.30 4.99 -3.61
N GLY A 45 -1.53 4.01 -2.74
CA GLY A 45 -1.98 2.67 -3.14
C GLY A 45 -3.37 2.67 -3.79
N ARG A 46 -4.32 3.45 -3.26
CA ARG A 46 -5.65 3.62 -3.86
C ARG A 46 -5.58 4.29 -5.23
N LEU A 47 -4.75 5.32 -5.37
CA LEU A 47 -4.52 5.98 -6.65
C LEU A 47 -3.94 4.99 -7.66
N TRP A 48 -2.95 4.19 -7.25
CA TRP A 48 -2.37 3.17 -8.12
C TRP A 48 -3.42 2.14 -8.57
N CYS A 49 -4.29 1.67 -7.67
CA CYS A 49 -5.40 0.78 -8.03
C CYS A 49 -6.35 1.43 -9.04
N GLN A 50 -6.74 2.68 -8.85
CA GLN A 50 -7.58 3.41 -9.81
C GLN A 50 -6.91 3.54 -11.17
N THR A 51 -5.63 3.93 -11.22
CA THR A 51 -4.92 4.15 -12.47
C THR A 51 -4.65 2.85 -13.24
N ASN A 52 -4.28 1.76 -12.56
CA ASN A 52 -3.81 0.53 -13.21
C ASN A 52 -4.90 -0.53 -13.37
N LEU A 53 -5.88 -0.55 -12.47
CA LEU A 53 -6.91 -1.59 -12.40
C LEU A 53 -8.32 -1.05 -12.63
N ALA A 54 -8.46 0.27 -12.84
CA ALA A 54 -9.73 0.98 -13.00
C ALA A 54 -10.73 0.71 -11.86
N GLN A 55 -10.24 0.39 -10.66
CA GLN A 55 -11.07 0.06 -9.50
C GLN A 55 -10.36 0.39 -8.19
N ALA A 56 -11.14 0.61 -7.14
CA ALA A 56 -10.63 0.73 -5.78
C ALA A 56 -10.24 -0.66 -5.22
N PRO A 57 -9.33 -0.74 -4.24
CA PRO A 57 -9.11 -2.00 -3.52
C PRO A 57 -10.39 -2.41 -2.79
N ASP A 58 -10.70 -3.71 -2.81
CA ASP A 58 -11.85 -4.28 -2.08
C ASP A 58 -11.63 -4.26 -0.56
N ARG A 59 -10.36 -4.36 -0.15
CA ARG A 59 -9.95 -4.37 1.26
C ARG A 59 -8.66 -3.60 1.44
N VAL A 60 -8.59 -2.83 2.54
CA VAL A 60 -7.34 -2.21 3.01
C VAL A 60 -6.97 -2.82 4.37
N THR A 61 -5.73 -3.27 4.51
CA THR A 61 -5.19 -3.84 5.76
C THR A 61 -3.96 -3.04 6.17
N ARG A 62 -3.86 -2.66 7.45
CA ARG A 62 -2.69 -2.00 8.03
C ARG A 62 -1.95 -3.03 8.91
N LEU A 63 -0.65 -3.17 8.71
CA LEU A 63 0.24 -4.14 9.36
C LEU A 63 1.37 -3.44 10.13
#